data_AF-A0A9W9QKQ0-F1
#
_entry.id   AF-A0A9W9QKQ0-F1
#
_cell.length_a   1.000
_cell.length_b   1.000
_cell.length_c   1.000
_cell.angle_alpha   90.00
_cell.angle_beta   90.00
_cell.angle_gamma   90.00
#
_symmetry.space_group_name_H-M   'P 1'
#
loop_
_entity.id
_entity.type
_entity.pdbx_description
1 polymer ?
#
loop_
_entity_poly.entity_id
_entity_poly.type
_entity_poly.pdbx_seq_one_letter_code
_entity_poly.pdbx_strand_id
1 'polypeptide(L)'
;MASILNGLAVGLFLSATVVSGHGNSRLGASPSYQGFDNICPERCIVTGPNPSNWSTYQDFNQLSNCDRSMFYNFNLYDDVDDKNSHHRIFACTTYGNDWTEDSQAHMRIARPMTENKVNYEIGWSSYSDGTESEYRSLIKQMRDYIARGHVSFSKTAMLYAQVGGTSAGIYIGNSLQSKDISEVALESLIDDSHDFDGHREDLTMQLCGPHFDSQHVFGFMALSNGTFRNIQSAFESWSNAECLEFENSSNFTATTHFTSPMLSSIKSGNTTTSSIKVSGSSLPTESPMPQMGNTLSSRGGMSNPDCPVG
;
A
#
# COMPACT_ATOMS: atom_id res chain seq x y z
N MET A 1 -83.67 -26.84 34.95
CA MET A 1 -82.45 -27.34 35.60
C MET A 1 -81.31 -26.41 35.19
N ALA A 2 -81.03 -25.39 36.02
CA ALA A 2 -79.83 -25.29 36.87
C ALA A 2 -78.57 -24.96 36.04
N SER A 3 -78.17 -23.68 35.96
CA SER A 3 -77.13 -22.99 36.79
C SER A 3 -75.76 -23.69 36.70
N ILE A 4 -74.64 -23.00 36.42
CA ILE A 4 -73.80 -22.32 37.43
C ILE A 4 -72.72 -21.43 36.75
N LEU A 5 -72.62 -20.19 37.27
CA LEU A 5 -71.50 -19.25 37.54
C LEU A 5 -70.18 -19.15 36.74
N ASN A 6 -69.87 -17.89 36.42
CA ASN A 6 -68.69 -17.04 36.72
C ASN A 6 -67.25 -17.48 36.41
N GLY A 7 -66.52 -16.56 35.77
CA GLY A 7 -65.06 -16.48 35.85
C GLY A 7 -64.45 -15.39 34.96
N LEU A 8 -64.54 -14.13 35.39
CA LEU A 8 -63.74 -13.03 34.86
C LEU A 8 -62.28 -13.21 35.34
N ALA A 9 -61.34 -13.40 34.42
CA ALA A 9 -59.91 -13.33 34.71
C ALA A 9 -59.31 -12.15 33.90
N VAL A 10 -59.15 -11.02 34.58
CA VAL A 10 -58.36 -9.88 34.09
C VAL A 10 -56.90 -10.20 34.35
N GLY A 11 -56.18 -10.62 33.31
CA GLY A 11 -54.73 -10.82 33.34
C GLY A 11 -54.00 -9.51 33.04
N LEU A 12 -53.51 -8.84 34.07
CA LEU A 12 -52.53 -7.75 33.96
C LEU A 12 -51.17 -8.35 33.54
N PHE A 13 -50.80 -8.22 32.26
CA PHE A 13 -49.44 -8.46 31.80
C PHE A 13 -48.62 -7.17 31.97
N LEU A 14 -47.88 -7.08 33.07
CA LEU A 14 -46.72 -6.19 33.18
C LEU A 14 -45.49 -7.06 33.24
N SER A 15 -44.66 -7.06 32.19
CA SER A 15 -43.24 -7.46 32.28
C SER A 15 -42.44 -6.95 31.08
N ALA A 16 -41.67 -5.90 31.36
CA ALA A 16 -40.35 -5.54 30.85
C ALA A 16 -39.99 -5.84 29.38
N THR A 17 -39.90 -4.77 28.58
CA THR A 17 -39.07 -4.75 27.37
C THR A 17 -37.60 -4.84 27.78
N VAL A 18 -37.00 -6.02 27.66
CA VAL A 18 -35.54 -6.18 27.63
C VAL A 18 -35.06 -5.72 26.25
N VAL A 19 -34.48 -4.52 26.18
CA VAL A 19 -33.69 -4.09 25.01
C VAL A 19 -32.34 -4.77 25.13
N SER A 20 -32.17 -5.90 24.44
CA SER A 20 -30.86 -6.49 24.22
C SER A 20 -30.18 -5.73 23.08
N GLY A 21 -29.29 -4.81 23.45
CA GLY A 21 -28.34 -4.19 22.52
C GLY A 21 -27.42 -5.26 21.95
N HIS A 22 -27.72 -5.73 20.74
CA HIS A 22 -26.82 -6.57 19.96
C HIS A 22 -25.67 -5.70 19.43
N GLY A 23 -24.59 -5.60 20.19
CA GLY A 23 -23.30 -5.22 19.64
C GLY A 23 -22.88 -6.31 18.65
N ASN A 24 -22.83 -5.99 17.36
CA ASN A 24 -22.29 -6.87 16.32
C ASN A 24 -20.78 -7.01 16.49
N SER A 25 -20.36 -7.82 17.45
CA SER A 25 -19.02 -8.41 17.46
C SER A 25 -19.04 -9.59 16.48
N ARG A 26 -18.82 -9.31 15.19
CA ARG A 26 -18.57 -10.37 14.21
C ARG A 26 -17.18 -10.96 14.49
N LEU A 27 -17.14 -12.10 15.17
CA LEU A 27 -15.97 -12.96 15.20
C LEU A 27 -15.82 -13.57 13.80
N GLY A 28 -14.59 -13.56 13.25
CA GLY A 28 -14.30 -14.25 11.99
C GLY A 28 -14.70 -15.71 12.12
N ALA A 29 -15.69 -16.13 11.33
CA ALA A 29 -16.17 -17.51 11.35
C ALA A 29 -15.20 -18.36 10.54
N SER A 30 -14.59 -19.36 11.17
CA SER A 30 -13.88 -20.44 10.49
C SER A 30 -14.85 -21.17 9.56
N PRO A 31 -14.46 -21.54 8.33
CA PRO A 31 -15.35 -22.26 7.41
C PRO A 31 -15.85 -23.57 8.03
N SER A 32 -17.16 -23.82 7.90
CA SER A 32 -17.80 -25.05 8.36
C SER A 32 -17.37 -26.22 7.47
N TYR A 33 -16.97 -27.34 8.07
CA TYR A 33 -16.54 -28.59 7.41
C TYR A 33 -17.61 -29.11 6.43
N GLN A 34 -17.48 -28.81 5.14
CA GLN A 34 -18.23 -29.45 4.05
C GLN A 34 -17.26 -29.72 2.89
N GLY A 35 -17.12 -31.01 2.52
CA GLY A 35 -16.53 -31.54 1.27
C GLY A 35 -15.36 -30.79 0.60
N PHE A 36 -14.16 -31.36 0.66
CA PHE A 36 -12.87 -30.80 0.18
C PHE A 36 -12.70 -30.61 -1.33
N ASP A 37 -13.74 -30.80 -2.14
CA ASP A 37 -13.64 -30.61 -3.59
C ASP A 37 -13.99 -29.14 -3.91
N ASN A 38 -12.95 -28.33 -4.14
CA ASN A 38 -13.02 -26.92 -4.58
C ASN A 38 -13.56 -25.91 -3.55
N ILE A 39 -13.14 -26.00 -2.29
CA ILE A 39 -13.42 -24.96 -1.29
C ILE A 39 -12.55 -23.73 -1.58
N CYS A 40 -13.12 -22.79 -2.31
CA CYS A 40 -12.55 -21.48 -2.52
C CYS A 40 -12.94 -20.51 -1.40
N PRO A 41 -12.12 -19.49 -1.09
CA PRO A 41 -12.53 -18.37 -0.25
C PRO A 41 -13.86 -17.73 -0.68
N GLU A 42 -14.54 -17.05 0.25
CA GLU A 42 -15.74 -16.28 -0.07
C GLU A 42 -15.43 -15.22 -1.15
N ARG A 43 -16.43 -14.90 -1.97
CA ARG A 43 -16.23 -14.00 -3.12
C ARG A 43 -15.91 -12.58 -2.67
N CYS A 44 -15.01 -11.92 -3.41
CA CYS A 44 -14.65 -10.53 -3.15
C CYS A 44 -15.83 -9.55 -3.31
N ILE A 45 -16.81 -9.86 -4.17
CA ILE A 45 -18.05 -9.06 -4.29
C ILE A 45 -18.92 -9.12 -3.03
N VAL A 46 -18.78 -10.18 -2.22
CA VAL A 46 -19.54 -10.39 -0.97
C VAL A 46 -18.78 -9.80 0.22
N THR A 47 -17.48 -10.07 0.33
CA THR A 47 -16.63 -9.57 1.44
C THR A 47 -16.24 -8.09 1.27
N GLY A 48 -16.31 -7.59 0.04
CA GLY A 48 -15.90 -6.25 -0.35
C GLY A 48 -14.39 -6.12 -0.58
N PRO A 49 -13.94 -4.95 -1.03
CA PRO A 49 -12.54 -4.72 -1.42
C PRO A 49 -11.58 -4.63 -0.23
N ASN A 50 -12.06 -4.46 1.00
CA ASN A 50 -11.19 -4.32 2.17
C ASN A 50 -10.68 -5.69 2.63
N PRO A 51 -9.36 -5.95 2.60
CA PRO A 51 -8.81 -7.25 2.99
C PRO A 51 -9.08 -7.67 4.43
N SER A 52 -9.40 -6.72 5.32
CA SER A 52 -9.77 -7.02 6.70
C SER A 52 -11.08 -7.82 6.83
N ASN A 53 -11.89 -7.86 5.77
CA ASN A 53 -13.15 -8.62 5.72
C ASN A 53 -12.98 -10.00 5.06
N TRP A 54 -11.80 -10.32 4.55
CA TRP A 54 -11.55 -11.56 3.82
C TRP A 54 -11.32 -12.75 4.77
N SER A 55 -11.55 -13.96 4.26
CA SER A 55 -11.32 -15.19 5.01
C SER A 55 -9.82 -15.35 5.32
N THR A 56 -9.48 -15.84 6.52
CA THR A 56 -8.09 -16.01 6.95
C THR A 56 -7.66 -17.48 6.89
N TYR A 57 -6.46 -17.71 6.38
CA TYR A 57 -5.83 -19.01 6.19
C TYR A 57 -4.43 -19.01 6.84
N GLN A 58 -3.98 -20.20 7.24
CA GLN A 58 -2.67 -20.38 7.89
C GLN A 58 -1.57 -20.80 6.92
N ASP A 59 -1.97 -21.31 5.75
CA ASP A 59 -1.09 -21.87 4.73
C ASP A 59 -1.85 -21.99 3.41
N PHE A 60 -1.12 -22.08 2.29
CA PHE A 60 -1.72 -22.19 0.96
C PHE A 60 -2.26 -23.59 0.63
N ASN A 61 -2.02 -24.64 1.43
CA ASN A 61 -2.57 -25.98 1.13
C ASN A 61 -4.10 -25.98 1.27
N GLN A 62 -4.67 -25.09 2.07
CA GLN A 62 -6.12 -24.90 2.17
C GLN A 62 -6.73 -24.25 0.92
N LEU A 63 -5.89 -23.64 0.09
CA LEU A 63 -6.28 -22.86 -1.10
C LEU A 63 -5.89 -23.56 -2.40
N SER A 64 -5.06 -24.62 -2.35
CA SER A 64 -4.49 -25.28 -3.54
C SER A 64 -5.52 -25.95 -4.45
N ASN A 65 -6.69 -26.32 -3.91
CA ASN A 65 -7.78 -26.90 -4.68
C ASN A 65 -8.70 -25.84 -5.32
N CYS A 66 -8.44 -24.55 -5.11
CA CYS A 66 -9.25 -23.50 -5.69
C CYS A 66 -8.77 -23.17 -7.11
N ASP A 67 -9.60 -23.47 -8.11
CA ASP A 67 -9.34 -23.24 -9.54
C ASP A 67 -9.69 -21.81 -10.00
N ARG A 68 -9.86 -20.90 -9.06
CA ARG A 68 -10.51 -19.60 -9.24
C ARG A 68 -9.46 -18.52 -8.96
N SER A 69 -9.57 -17.37 -9.61
CA SER A 69 -8.67 -16.27 -9.29
C SER A 69 -8.87 -15.83 -7.84
N MET A 70 -7.76 -15.61 -7.14
CA MET A 70 -7.75 -15.25 -5.73
C MET A 70 -6.96 -13.97 -5.54
N PHE A 71 -7.46 -13.11 -4.66
CA PHE A 71 -6.73 -11.95 -4.16
C PHE A 71 -6.31 -12.21 -2.73
N TYR A 72 -5.09 -11.78 -2.41
CA TYR A 72 -4.51 -11.96 -1.10
C TYR A 72 -3.99 -10.68 -0.48
N ASN A 73 -4.01 -10.67 0.85
CA ASN A 73 -3.29 -9.72 1.67
C ASN A 73 -2.60 -10.49 2.79
N PHE A 74 -1.31 -10.23 2.97
CA PHE A 74 -0.50 -10.77 4.05
C PHE A 74 0.66 -9.80 4.32
N ASN A 75 1.41 -10.05 5.38
CA ASN A 75 2.52 -9.18 5.78
C ASN A 75 3.66 -9.29 4.76
N LEU A 76 4.25 -8.15 4.41
CA LEU A 76 5.42 -8.06 3.56
C LEU A 76 6.57 -8.96 4.05
N TYR A 77 6.82 -8.96 5.36
CA TYR A 77 7.96 -9.65 5.98
C TYR A 77 7.64 -11.06 6.50
N ASP A 78 6.51 -11.64 6.10
CA ASP A 78 6.11 -13.01 6.45
C ASP A 78 6.31 -13.90 5.22
N ASP A 79 7.32 -14.77 5.20
CA ASP A 79 7.63 -15.66 4.07
C ASP A 79 6.53 -16.72 3.88
N VAL A 80 5.44 -16.32 3.22
CA VAL A 80 4.18 -17.10 3.14
C VAL A 80 4.31 -18.41 2.35
N ASP A 81 5.45 -18.64 1.70
CA ASP A 81 5.77 -19.89 1.03
C ASP A 81 6.41 -20.93 1.98
N ASP A 82 6.83 -20.54 3.20
CA ASP A 82 7.38 -21.46 4.18
C ASP A 82 6.30 -22.36 4.80
N LYS A 83 6.18 -23.57 4.25
CA LYS A 83 5.22 -24.59 4.70
C LYS A 83 5.38 -25.03 6.16
N ASN A 84 6.47 -24.66 6.84
CA ASN A 84 6.73 -25.06 8.23
C ASN A 84 6.29 -24.01 9.24
N SER A 85 5.83 -22.84 8.81
CA SER A 85 5.33 -21.79 9.69
C SER A 85 3.82 -21.57 9.50
N HIS A 86 3.23 -20.84 10.45
CA HIS A 86 1.83 -20.47 10.44
C HIS A 86 1.71 -19.01 10.03
N HIS A 87 1.05 -18.78 8.91
CA HIS A 87 0.91 -17.45 8.32
C HIS A 87 -0.45 -16.84 8.64
N ARG A 88 -0.59 -15.56 8.31
CA ARG A 88 -1.89 -14.88 8.32
C ARG A 88 -2.24 -14.39 6.93
N ILE A 89 -2.78 -15.31 6.13
CA ILE A 89 -3.15 -15.07 4.73
C ILE A 89 -4.62 -14.70 4.67
N PHE A 90 -4.94 -13.47 4.27
CA PHE A 90 -6.31 -13.07 3.96
C PHE A 90 -6.59 -13.34 2.49
N ALA A 91 -7.69 -14.00 2.16
CA ALA A 91 -8.04 -14.33 0.79
C ALA A 91 -9.53 -14.13 0.48
N CYS A 92 -9.81 -13.68 -0.74
CA CYS A 92 -11.14 -13.73 -1.36
C CYS A 92 -10.99 -14.18 -2.82
N THR A 93 -12.10 -14.63 -3.41
CA THR A 93 -12.10 -15.12 -4.80
C THR A 93 -12.82 -14.21 -5.76
N THR A 94 -12.33 -14.17 -7.01
CA THR A 94 -12.87 -13.34 -8.09
C THR A 94 -13.40 -14.16 -9.26
N TYR A 95 -14.56 -13.74 -9.81
CA TYR A 95 -15.21 -14.30 -11.01
C TYR A 95 -15.71 -13.18 -11.91
N GLY A 96 -14.83 -12.64 -12.75
CA GLY A 96 -15.18 -11.51 -13.60
C GLY A 96 -15.32 -10.22 -12.80
N ASN A 97 -16.48 -9.57 -12.86
CA ASN A 97 -16.69 -8.20 -12.35
C ASN A 97 -17.00 -8.16 -10.84
N ASP A 98 -16.06 -8.56 -10.00
CA ASP A 98 -16.26 -8.60 -8.54
C ASP A 98 -15.99 -7.28 -7.80
N TRP A 99 -15.56 -6.26 -8.55
CA TRP A 99 -15.27 -4.94 -8.01
C TRP A 99 -16.37 -3.95 -8.43
N THR A 100 -17.03 -3.35 -7.43
CA THR A 100 -18.01 -2.27 -7.63
C THR A 100 -17.32 -0.92 -7.54
N GLU A 101 -17.67 0.06 -8.37
CA GLU A 101 -17.09 1.40 -8.31
C GLU A 101 -17.19 2.04 -6.91
N ASP A 102 -16.07 2.42 -6.30
CA ASP A 102 -16.07 3.27 -5.11
C ASP A 102 -16.18 4.75 -5.52
N SER A 103 -17.42 5.20 -5.69
CA SER A 103 -17.75 6.60 -5.99
C SER A 103 -17.16 7.61 -4.97
N GLN A 104 -16.81 7.19 -3.76
CA GLN A 104 -16.20 8.07 -2.76
C GLN A 104 -14.68 8.18 -2.91
N ALA A 105 -14.02 7.22 -3.56
CA ALA A 105 -12.57 7.27 -3.80
C ALA A 105 -12.19 8.51 -4.63
N HIS A 106 -12.93 8.78 -5.71
CA HIS A 106 -12.72 9.93 -6.59
C HIS A 106 -13.02 11.28 -5.92
N MET A 107 -13.91 11.31 -4.93
CA MET A 107 -14.26 12.54 -4.19
C MET A 107 -13.28 12.88 -3.06
N ARG A 108 -12.53 11.89 -2.56
CA ARG A 108 -11.76 12.05 -1.32
C ARG A 108 -10.50 12.88 -1.45
N ILE A 109 -10.01 13.22 -2.66
CA ILE A 109 -8.72 13.91 -2.79
C ILE A 109 -8.70 14.95 -3.92
N ALA A 110 -8.85 16.22 -3.54
CA ALA A 110 -8.25 17.34 -4.25
C ALA A 110 -6.87 17.63 -3.63
N ARG A 111 -5.91 16.71 -3.79
CA ARG A 111 -4.49 17.06 -3.55
C ARG A 111 -3.98 17.76 -4.79
N PRO A 112 -3.17 18.82 -4.65
CA PRO A 112 -2.47 19.38 -5.80
C PRO A 112 -1.64 18.25 -6.43
N MET A 113 -1.83 18.06 -7.72
CA MET A 113 -1.12 17.07 -8.51
C MET A 113 -0.12 17.79 -9.39
N THR A 114 1.06 17.21 -9.54
CA THR A 114 2.07 17.71 -10.47
C THR A 114 2.31 16.66 -11.53
N GLU A 115 2.10 17.05 -12.78
CA GLU A 115 2.38 16.23 -13.95
C GLU A 115 3.89 16.07 -14.13
N ASN A 116 4.35 14.84 -14.33
CA ASN A 116 5.74 14.49 -14.55
C ASN A 116 5.86 13.47 -15.68
N LYS A 117 6.91 13.62 -16.49
CA LYS A 117 7.28 12.63 -17.50
C LYS A 117 8.22 11.62 -16.86
N VAL A 118 7.82 10.35 -16.86
CA VAL A 118 8.53 9.26 -16.19
C VAL A 118 8.79 8.10 -17.14
N ASN A 119 9.83 7.33 -16.84
CA ASN A 119 10.13 6.09 -17.56
C ASN A 119 9.71 4.92 -16.68
N TYR A 120 8.88 4.04 -17.23
CA TYR A 120 8.61 2.73 -16.69
C TYR A 120 9.59 1.75 -17.33
N GLU A 121 10.16 0.88 -16.51
CA GLU A 121 10.99 -0.22 -16.95
C GLU A 121 10.19 -1.52 -16.84
N ILE A 122 10.21 -2.33 -17.90
CA ILE A 122 9.62 -3.65 -17.94
C ILE A 122 10.78 -4.65 -18.01
N GLY A 123 10.87 -5.55 -17.04
CA GLY A 123 11.92 -6.54 -16.89
C GLY A 123 11.40 -7.96 -16.97
N TRP A 124 12.24 -8.88 -17.45
CA TRP A 124 11.93 -10.30 -17.53
C TRP A 124 13.17 -11.20 -17.68
N SER A 125 13.01 -12.46 -17.29
CA SER A 125 13.94 -13.57 -17.54
C SER A 125 13.50 -14.42 -18.73
N SER A 126 14.21 -15.53 -18.95
CA SER A 126 14.07 -16.40 -20.12
C SER A 126 12.66 -16.98 -20.35
N TYR A 127 12.51 -17.57 -21.53
CA TYR A 127 11.23 -17.99 -22.11
C TYR A 127 10.53 -19.14 -21.35
N SER A 128 9.21 -19.04 -21.15
CA SER A 128 8.38 -20.16 -20.67
C SER A 128 7.06 -20.30 -21.45
N ASP A 129 6.69 -21.52 -21.84
CA ASP A 129 5.46 -21.80 -22.60
C ASP A 129 4.19 -21.68 -21.73
N GLY A 130 3.17 -20.96 -22.21
CA GLY A 130 1.78 -21.09 -21.71
C GLY A 130 1.31 -20.14 -20.59
N THR A 131 2.08 -19.12 -20.21
CA THR A 131 1.79 -18.27 -19.02
C THR A 131 1.06 -16.95 -19.34
N GLU A 132 1.01 -16.55 -20.61
CA GLU A 132 0.45 -15.28 -21.07
C GLU A 132 -0.97 -14.99 -20.54
N SER A 133 -1.87 -15.98 -20.69
CA SER A 133 -3.28 -15.79 -20.40
C SER A 133 -3.54 -15.56 -18.91
N GLU A 134 -2.75 -16.20 -18.05
CA GLU A 134 -2.83 -16.07 -16.60
C GLU A 134 -2.26 -14.71 -16.16
N TYR A 135 -1.10 -14.29 -16.70
CA TYR A 135 -0.56 -12.94 -16.46
C TYR A 135 -1.56 -11.86 -16.87
N ARG A 136 -2.08 -11.90 -18.10
CA ARG A 136 -3.06 -10.92 -18.58
C ARG A 136 -4.32 -10.91 -17.72
N SER A 137 -4.76 -12.08 -17.24
CA SER A 137 -5.90 -12.19 -16.33
C SER A 137 -5.62 -11.46 -15.01
N LEU A 138 -4.47 -11.70 -14.38
CA LEU A 138 -4.10 -11.04 -13.13
C LEU A 138 -3.90 -9.53 -13.31
N ILE A 139 -3.23 -9.10 -14.38
CA ILE A 139 -3.04 -7.68 -14.70
C ILE A 139 -4.41 -6.99 -14.83
N LYS A 140 -5.34 -7.56 -15.61
CA LYS A 140 -6.71 -7.03 -15.77
C LYS A 140 -7.45 -6.95 -14.45
N GLN A 141 -7.38 -7.99 -13.63
CA GLN A 141 -8.09 -8.02 -12.36
C GLN A 141 -7.53 -7.01 -11.34
N MET A 142 -6.20 -6.87 -11.25
CA MET A 142 -5.55 -5.87 -10.41
C MET A 142 -5.84 -4.44 -10.91
N ARG A 143 -5.81 -4.24 -12.23
CA ARG A 143 -6.19 -2.98 -12.86
C ARG A 143 -7.62 -2.60 -12.53
N ASP A 144 -8.57 -3.52 -12.62
CA ASP A 144 -9.97 -3.27 -12.30
C ASP A 144 -10.16 -2.93 -10.81
N TYR A 145 -9.45 -3.61 -9.91
CA TYR A 145 -9.45 -3.28 -8.48
C TYR A 145 -8.99 -1.82 -8.25
N ILE A 146 -7.91 -1.41 -8.91
CA ILE A 146 -7.32 -0.07 -8.78
C ILE A 146 -8.21 1.00 -9.41
N ALA A 147 -8.66 0.78 -10.65
CA ALA A 147 -9.45 1.73 -11.43
C ALA A 147 -10.78 2.09 -10.73
N ARG A 148 -11.33 1.14 -9.98
CA ARG A 148 -12.58 1.30 -9.21
C ARG A 148 -12.39 1.91 -7.83
N GLY A 149 -11.18 2.40 -7.53
CA GLY A 149 -10.91 3.19 -6.33
C GLY A 149 -10.66 2.36 -5.06
N HIS A 150 -10.29 1.09 -5.18
CA HIS A 150 -10.10 0.22 -4.01
C HIS A 150 -8.70 0.27 -3.38
N VAL A 151 -7.82 1.12 -3.91
CA VAL A 151 -6.53 1.44 -3.31
C VAL A 151 -6.60 2.75 -2.53
N SER A 152 -5.93 2.79 -1.39
CA SER A 152 -5.89 3.98 -0.53
C SER A 152 -4.83 4.96 -1.03
N PHE A 153 -5.20 6.23 -1.17
CA PHE A 153 -4.25 7.31 -1.46
C PHE A 153 -3.45 7.81 -0.24
N SER A 154 -3.73 7.28 0.94
CA SER A 154 -3.08 7.70 2.20
C SER A 154 -1.98 6.74 2.64
N LYS A 155 -1.96 5.53 2.09
CA LYS A 155 -1.05 4.45 2.47
C LYS A 155 -0.57 3.74 1.22
N THR A 156 0.66 3.24 1.25
CA THR A 156 1.16 2.35 0.21
C THR A 156 0.21 1.16 0.07
N ALA A 157 -0.17 0.84 -1.17
CA ALA A 157 -0.97 -0.34 -1.46
C ALA A 157 -0.04 -1.51 -1.78
N MET A 158 -0.31 -2.65 -1.15
CA MET A 158 0.32 -3.93 -1.43
C MET A 158 -0.79 -4.95 -1.60
N LEU A 159 -0.88 -5.53 -2.78
CA LEU A 159 -1.93 -6.48 -3.14
C LEU A 159 -1.31 -7.62 -3.92
N TYR A 160 -1.74 -8.83 -3.60
CA TYR A 160 -1.27 -10.05 -4.24
C TYR A 160 -2.45 -10.74 -4.89
N ALA A 161 -2.21 -11.51 -5.95
CA ALA A 161 -3.23 -12.33 -6.57
C ALA A 161 -2.62 -13.59 -7.18
N GLN A 162 -3.46 -14.58 -7.43
CA GLN A 162 -3.07 -15.83 -8.08
C GLN A 162 -4.21 -16.37 -8.93
N VAL A 163 -3.85 -17.01 -10.03
CA VAL A 163 -4.77 -17.84 -10.82
C VAL A 163 -3.98 -19.00 -11.40
N GLY A 164 -4.48 -20.22 -11.21
CA GLY A 164 -3.77 -21.41 -11.64
C GLY A 164 -2.35 -21.49 -11.05
N GLY A 165 -1.37 -21.69 -11.92
CA GLY A 165 0.05 -21.74 -11.54
C GLY A 165 0.70 -20.38 -11.38
N THR A 166 0.01 -19.28 -11.67
CA THR A 166 0.61 -17.96 -11.77
C THR A 166 0.25 -17.08 -10.57
N SER A 167 1.26 -16.48 -9.94
CA SER A 167 1.12 -15.48 -8.89
C SER A 167 1.48 -14.09 -9.41
N ALA A 168 0.94 -13.05 -8.78
CA ALA A 168 1.32 -11.67 -9.04
C ALA A 168 1.21 -10.81 -7.78
N GLY A 169 1.93 -9.70 -7.77
CA GLY A 169 1.84 -8.66 -6.76
C GLY A 169 2.00 -7.27 -7.37
N ILE A 170 1.30 -6.31 -6.77
CA ILE A 170 1.42 -4.89 -7.07
C ILE A 170 1.73 -4.07 -5.81
N TYR A 171 2.72 -3.19 -5.94
CA TYR A 171 3.15 -2.19 -4.98
C TYR A 171 2.86 -0.80 -5.55
N ILE A 172 2.14 0.03 -4.79
CA ILE A 172 1.84 1.40 -5.20
C ILE A 172 2.14 2.35 -4.04
N GLY A 173 3.18 3.16 -4.22
CA GLY A 173 3.47 4.26 -3.31
C GLY A 173 2.31 5.27 -3.22
N ASN A 174 2.08 5.81 -2.02
CA ASN A 174 0.91 6.67 -1.76
C ASN A 174 0.98 8.09 -2.36
N SER A 175 2.08 8.44 -3.05
CA SER A 175 2.19 9.69 -3.81
C SER A 175 1.74 9.53 -5.27
N LEU A 176 1.53 8.30 -5.75
CA LEU A 176 1.10 7.99 -7.11
C LEU A 176 -0.43 8.02 -7.25
N GLN A 177 -0.91 8.47 -8.41
CA GLN A 177 -2.32 8.39 -8.74
C GLN A 177 -2.72 7.00 -9.23
N SER A 178 -3.75 6.43 -8.60
CA SER A 178 -4.34 5.13 -8.97
C SER A 178 -4.81 5.10 -10.42
N LYS A 179 -5.30 6.24 -10.92
CA LYS A 179 -5.71 6.39 -12.32
C LYS A 179 -4.54 6.18 -13.28
N ASP A 180 -3.40 6.81 -13.04
CA ASP A 180 -2.22 6.64 -13.91
C ASP A 180 -1.69 5.21 -13.82
N ILE A 181 -1.68 4.60 -12.63
CA ILE A 181 -1.28 3.20 -12.49
C ILE A 181 -2.19 2.27 -13.29
N SER A 182 -3.50 2.45 -13.22
CA SER A 182 -4.46 1.57 -13.91
C SER A 182 -4.53 1.82 -15.42
N GLU A 183 -4.63 3.07 -15.86
CA GLU A 183 -4.86 3.43 -17.26
C GLU A 183 -3.58 3.57 -18.09
N VAL A 184 -2.41 3.76 -17.45
CA VAL A 184 -1.12 3.91 -18.16
C VAL A 184 -0.23 2.71 -17.92
N ALA A 185 0.12 2.41 -16.67
CA ALA A 185 1.09 1.37 -16.37
C ALA A 185 0.55 -0.05 -16.61
N LEU A 186 -0.60 -0.39 -16.05
CA LEU A 186 -1.17 -1.74 -16.24
C LEU A 186 -1.81 -1.94 -17.61
N GLU A 187 -2.35 -0.87 -18.23
CA GLU A 187 -2.88 -0.96 -19.60
C GLU A 187 -1.77 -1.26 -20.61
N SER A 188 -0.55 -0.72 -20.45
CA SER A 188 0.55 -0.99 -21.38
C SER A 188 1.09 -2.42 -21.31
N LEU A 189 0.77 -3.16 -20.24
CA LEU A 189 1.00 -4.62 -20.19
C LEU A 189 -0.12 -5.43 -20.86
N ILE A 190 -1.26 -4.81 -21.15
CA ILE A 190 -2.42 -5.45 -21.78
C ILE A 190 -2.46 -5.17 -23.29
N ASP A 191 -2.05 -3.99 -23.73
CA ASP A 191 -2.26 -3.48 -25.10
C ASP A 191 -1.27 -3.98 -26.17
N ASP A 192 -0.39 -4.92 -25.81
CA ASP A 192 0.63 -5.55 -26.69
C ASP A 192 1.65 -4.58 -27.29
N SER A 193 1.66 -3.32 -26.86
CA SER A 193 2.50 -2.27 -27.44
C SER A 193 4.00 -2.42 -27.14
N HIS A 194 4.36 -3.37 -26.27
CA HIS A 194 5.72 -3.60 -25.79
C HIS A 194 6.27 -4.99 -26.15
N ASP A 195 5.75 -5.61 -27.22
CA ASP A 195 6.18 -6.93 -27.72
C ASP A 195 6.26 -7.99 -26.59
N PHE A 196 5.22 -8.01 -25.75
CA PHE A 196 5.04 -9.08 -24.79
C PHE A 196 4.53 -10.31 -25.54
N ASP A 197 5.45 -11.19 -25.94
CA ASP A 197 5.14 -12.46 -26.60
C ASP A 197 4.42 -13.46 -25.69
N GLY A 198 4.24 -13.13 -24.41
CA GLY A 198 3.44 -13.93 -23.49
C GLY A 198 4.17 -15.07 -22.81
N HIS A 199 5.47 -15.23 -23.08
CA HIS A 199 6.18 -16.46 -22.76
C HIS A 199 7.35 -16.22 -21.81
N ARG A 200 7.10 -15.99 -20.53
CA ARG A 200 8.15 -15.63 -19.56
C ARG A 200 7.97 -16.37 -18.23
N GLU A 201 9.07 -16.67 -17.54
CA GLU A 201 9.02 -17.23 -16.17
C GLU A 201 8.61 -16.16 -15.16
N ASP A 202 9.03 -14.93 -15.40
CA ASP A 202 8.65 -13.74 -14.66
C ASP A 202 8.38 -12.55 -15.58
N LEU A 203 7.52 -11.65 -15.11
CA LEU A 203 7.26 -10.36 -15.71
C LEU A 203 7.25 -9.33 -14.59
N THR A 204 8.11 -8.33 -14.71
CA THR A 204 8.15 -7.22 -13.77
C THR A 204 7.98 -5.90 -14.50
N MET A 205 7.24 -4.96 -13.93
CA MET A 205 7.26 -3.56 -14.32
C MET A 205 7.56 -2.72 -13.09
N GLN A 206 8.43 -1.73 -13.23
CA GLN A 206 8.71 -0.78 -12.16
C GLN A 206 8.79 0.65 -12.65
N LEU A 207 8.41 1.57 -11.77
CA LEU A 207 8.72 2.99 -11.83
C LEU A 207 9.50 3.30 -10.55
N CYS A 208 10.81 3.46 -10.69
CA CYS A 208 11.74 3.67 -9.58
C CYS A 208 12.92 4.54 -10.06
N GLY A 209 13.69 5.09 -9.12
CA GLY A 209 14.88 5.86 -9.47
C GLY A 209 15.48 6.64 -8.30
N PRO A 210 16.68 7.23 -8.48
CA PRO A 210 17.47 7.84 -7.40
C PRO A 210 16.85 9.10 -6.77
N HIS A 211 15.70 9.55 -7.26
CA HIS A 211 14.99 10.73 -6.77
C HIS A 211 13.65 10.39 -6.13
N PHE A 212 13.34 9.10 -6.04
CA PHE A 212 12.08 8.61 -5.49
C PHE A 212 12.33 8.15 -4.07
N ASP A 213 11.33 8.31 -3.23
CA ASP A 213 11.19 7.51 -2.02
C ASP A 213 10.16 6.41 -2.30
N SER A 214 9.90 5.57 -1.30
CA SER A 214 8.92 4.48 -1.41
C SER A 214 7.48 4.95 -1.68
N GLN A 215 7.19 6.24 -1.50
CA GLN A 215 5.89 6.81 -1.84
C GLN A 215 5.74 7.11 -3.35
N HIS A 216 6.85 7.23 -4.07
CA HIS A 216 6.89 7.53 -5.51
C HIS A 216 7.21 6.30 -6.36
N VAL A 217 7.37 5.13 -5.74
CA VAL A 217 7.66 3.87 -6.44
C VAL A 217 6.38 3.13 -6.79
N PHE A 218 6.34 2.61 -8.02
CA PHE A 218 5.37 1.60 -8.45
C PHE A 218 6.12 0.34 -8.86
N GLY A 219 5.52 -0.80 -8.56
CA GLY A 219 6.03 -2.09 -8.98
C GLY A 219 4.91 -3.09 -9.21
N PHE A 220 5.02 -3.86 -10.27
CA PHE A 220 4.21 -5.03 -10.56
C PHE A 220 5.15 -6.19 -10.85
N MET A 221 4.90 -7.36 -10.26
CA MET A 221 5.66 -8.58 -10.54
C MET A 221 4.69 -9.75 -10.66
N ALA A 222 4.89 -10.60 -11.66
CA ALA A 222 4.16 -11.85 -11.83
C ALA A 222 5.12 -13.01 -12.12
N LEU A 223 4.81 -14.19 -11.59
CA LEU A 223 5.64 -15.39 -11.63
C LEU A 223 4.80 -16.60 -12.04
N SER A 224 5.34 -17.45 -12.90
CA SER A 224 4.63 -18.65 -13.40
C SER A 224 4.68 -19.86 -12.45
N ASN A 225 5.39 -19.74 -11.33
CA ASN A 225 5.59 -20.81 -10.36
C ASN A 225 4.61 -20.75 -9.17
N GLY A 226 3.80 -19.69 -9.08
CA GLY A 226 2.73 -19.55 -8.10
C GLY A 226 3.20 -19.22 -6.69
N THR A 227 4.49 -18.90 -6.51
CA THR A 227 5.07 -18.54 -5.21
C THR A 227 5.06 -17.03 -4.99
N PHE A 228 5.20 -16.58 -3.75
CA PHE A 228 5.13 -15.16 -3.38
C PHE A 228 6.44 -14.59 -2.84
N ARG A 229 7.42 -15.41 -2.47
CA ARG A 229 8.68 -14.98 -1.87
C ARG A 229 9.42 -13.94 -2.70
N ASN A 230 9.59 -14.19 -3.99
CA ASN A 230 10.26 -13.24 -4.89
C ASN A 230 9.46 -11.93 -5.04
N ILE A 231 8.14 -12.02 -5.03
CA ILE A 231 7.25 -10.84 -5.06
C ILE A 231 7.39 -10.04 -3.75
N GLN A 232 7.50 -10.72 -2.60
CA GLN A 232 7.76 -10.06 -1.31
C GLN A 232 9.13 -9.41 -1.27
N SER A 233 10.18 -10.08 -1.76
CA SER A 233 11.51 -9.48 -1.89
C SER A 233 11.50 -8.23 -2.78
N ALA A 234 10.76 -8.26 -3.90
CA ALA A 234 10.56 -7.08 -4.74
C ALA A 234 9.88 -5.93 -3.99
N PHE A 235 8.82 -6.22 -3.24
CA PHE A 235 8.13 -5.22 -2.43
C PHE A 235 9.02 -4.66 -1.32
N GLU A 236 9.90 -5.47 -0.73
CA GLU A 236 10.88 -5.01 0.25
C GLU A 236 11.85 -3.99 -0.39
N SER A 237 12.43 -4.31 -1.54
CA SER A 237 13.29 -3.37 -2.30
C SER A 237 12.55 -2.08 -2.62
N TRP A 238 11.34 -2.15 -3.18
CA TRP A 238 10.53 -0.97 -3.49
C TRP A 238 10.15 -0.16 -2.24
N SER A 239 9.91 -0.83 -1.11
CA SER A 239 9.65 -0.16 0.19
C SER A 239 10.86 0.60 0.73
N ASN A 240 12.07 0.22 0.31
CA ASN A 240 13.33 0.90 0.58
C ASN A 240 13.71 1.90 -0.52
N ALA A 241 12.83 2.13 -1.51
CA ALA A 241 13.08 2.95 -2.69
C ALA A 241 14.23 2.46 -3.59
N GLU A 242 14.47 1.15 -3.59
CA GLU A 242 15.46 0.49 -4.43
C GLU A 242 14.81 -0.06 -5.71
N CYS A 243 15.52 0.04 -6.83
CA CYS A 243 15.13 -0.57 -8.09
C CYS A 243 15.58 -2.03 -8.16
N LEU A 244 14.82 -2.85 -8.88
CA LEU A 244 15.25 -4.19 -9.26
C LEU A 244 16.15 -4.13 -10.50
N GLU A 245 17.02 -5.12 -10.62
CA GLU A 245 17.86 -5.34 -11.80
C GLU A 245 17.27 -6.50 -12.62
N PHE A 246 17.32 -6.39 -13.94
CA PHE A 246 16.72 -7.37 -14.85
C PHE A 246 17.75 -7.95 -15.82
N GLU A 247 17.57 -9.22 -16.20
CA GLU A 247 18.36 -9.85 -17.26
C GLU A 247 18.07 -9.21 -18.61
N ASN A 248 16.77 -9.05 -18.92
CA ASN A 248 16.27 -8.35 -20.08
C ASN A 248 15.32 -7.25 -19.61
N SER A 249 15.45 -6.05 -20.18
CA SER A 249 14.47 -4.98 -19.95
C SER A 249 14.21 -4.12 -21.17
N SER A 250 13.02 -3.52 -21.19
CA SER A 250 12.63 -2.44 -22.09
C SER A 250 12.10 -1.27 -21.28
N ASN A 251 12.09 -0.09 -21.88
CA ASN A 251 11.59 1.12 -21.23
C ASN A 251 10.55 1.79 -22.12
N PHE A 252 9.53 2.36 -21.49
CA PHE A 252 8.62 3.28 -22.16
C PHE A 252 8.40 4.52 -21.31
N THR A 253 8.15 5.64 -21.99
CA THR A 253 7.95 6.92 -21.35
C THR A 253 6.47 7.27 -21.33
N ALA A 254 5.97 7.68 -20.17
CA ALA A 254 4.60 8.13 -20.02
C ALA A 254 4.49 9.30 -19.05
N THR A 255 3.27 9.83 -18.92
CA THR A 255 2.94 10.89 -17.98
C THR A 255 2.36 10.30 -16.71
N THR A 256 2.82 10.76 -15.55
CA THR A 256 2.25 10.43 -14.24
C THR A 256 2.06 11.68 -13.39
N HIS A 257 1.14 11.60 -12.44
CA HIS A 257 0.77 12.67 -11.53
C HIS A 257 1.16 12.28 -10.11
N PHE A 258 2.05 13.08 -9.52
CA PHE A 258 2.41 12.95 -8.11
C PHE A 258 1.57 13.88 -7.24
N THR A 259 1.15 13.37 -6.08
CA THR A 259 0.40 14.14 -5.06
C THR A 259 1.31 14.76 -4.00
N SER A 260 2.61 14.50 -4.06
CA SER A 260 3.63 15.13 -3.23
C SER A 260 4.92 15.37 -4.05
N PRO A 261 5.83 16.24 -3.60
CA PRO A 261 7.10 16.47 -4.27
C PRO A 261 8.08 15.30 -4.08
N MET A 262 8.86 15.04 -5.13
CA MET A 262 9.96 14.07 -5.11
C MET A 262 11.16 14.62 -4.31
N LEU A 263 12.07 13.73 -3.87
CA LEU A 263 13.28 14.13 -3.12
C LEU A 263 14.15 15.17 -3.87
N SER A 264 14.22 15.08 -5.19
CA SER A 264 14.98 16.01 -6.02
C SER A 264 14.40 17.43 -6.02
N SER A 265 13.07 17.57 -5.90
CA SER A 265 12.38 18.85 -5.89
C SER A 265 12.62 19.65 -4.60
N ILE A 266 13.02 18.99 -3.51
CA ILE A 266 13.28 19.62 -2.21
C ILE A 266 14.60 20.42 -2.21
N LYS A 267 15.52 20.16 -3.17
CA LYS A 267 16.84 20.82 -3.23
C LYS A 267 16.84 22.24 -3.82
N SER A 268 15.70 22.78 -4.26
CA SER A 268 15.61 24.14 -4.80
C SER A 268 14.89 25.06 -3.80
N GLY A 269 15.61 25.61 -2.81
CA GLY A 269 14.96 26.52 -1.85
C GLY A 269 15.76 27.15 -0.71
N ASN A 270 17.01 26.76 -0.42
CA ASN A 270 17.81 27.47 0.59
C ASN A 270 18.79 28.45 -0.07
N THR A 271 18.25 29.55 -0.59
CA THR A 271 19.00 30.80 -0.67
C THR A 271 18.43 31.74 0.38
N THR A 272 19.00 31.72 1.58
CA THR A 272 18.81 32.78 2.57
C THR A 272 19.50 34.03 2.06
N THR A 273 18.85 34.74 1.14
CA THR A 273 19.29 36.07 0.73
C THR A 273 18.83 37.05 1.81
N SER A 274 19.59 37.14 2.89
CA SER A 274 19.41 38.16 3.93
C SER A 274 19.82 39.52 3.36
N SER A 275 18.96 40.15 2.56
CA SER A 275 19.14 41.55 2.15
C SER A 275 18.62 42.47 3.25
N ILE A 276 19.43 42.69 4.30
CA ILE A 276 19.25 43.85 5.16
C ILE A 276 19.83 45.05 4.41
N LYS A 277 18.96 45.80 3.73
CA LYS A 277 19.24 47.20 3.36
C LYS A 277 18.88 48.05 4.57
N VAL A 278 19.86 48.67 5.21
CA VAL A 278 19.64 49.87 6.02
C VAL A 278 20.55 50.96 5.46
N SER A 279 19.94 51.84 4.67
CA SER A 279 20.51 53.12 4.27
C SER A 279 20.72 53.99 5.50
N GLY A 280 21.89 54.63 5.56
CA GLY A 280 22.26 55.53 6.64
C GLY A 280 21.43 56.80 6.71
N SER A 281 21.38 57.37 7.90
CA SER A 281 21.03 58.78 8.14
C SER A 281 21.83 59.25 9.35
N SER A 282 22.76 60.17 9.08
CA SER A 282 23.69 60.84 10.01
C SER A 282 23.02 61.98 10.77
N LEU A 283 23.43 62.24 12.03
CA LEU A 283 23.51 63.57 12.70
C LEU A 283 24.03 63.41 14.17
N PRO A 284 24.55 64.45 14.86
CA PRO A 284 25.99 64.72 14.95
C PRO A 284 26.59 64.69 16.37
N THR A 285 27.92 64.87 16.39
CA THR A 285 28.91 64.97 17.48
C THR A 285 28.62 65.95 18.61
N GLU A 286 28.91 65.55 19.87
CA GLU A 286 29.41 66.43 20.93
C GLU A 286 30.32 65.64 21.92
N SER A 287 31.40 66.27 22.41
CA SER A 287 32.51 65.77 23.25
C SER A 287 32.48 66.52 24.62
N PRO A 288 33.38 66.36 25.63
CA PRO A 288 34.40 65.35 25.98
C PRO A 288 34.35 64.81 27.46
N MET A 289 35.07 63.70 27.69
CA MET A 289 35.81 63.12 28.87
C MET A 289 35.83 63.83 30.27
N PRO A 290 36.07 63.12 31.42
CA PRO A 290 37.37 62.46 31.72
C PRO A 290 37.43 61.19 32.63
N GLN A 291 38.69 60.72 32.71
CA GLN A 291 39.37 59.52 33.25
C GLN A 291 39.02 58.94 34.64
N MET A 292 39.26 57.62 34.77
CA MET A 292 40.16 56.92 35.75
C MET A 292 40.07 55.41 35.38
N GLY A 293 41.12 54.61 35.20
CA GLY A 293 42.37 54.47 35.95
C GLY A 293 42.27 53.21 36.83
N ASN A 294 42.78 52.05 36.36
CA ASN A 294 43.65 51.15 37.13
C ASN A 294 43.94 49.81 36.43
N THR A 295 45.23 49.61 36.26
CA THR A 295 45.97 48.37 36.01
C THR A 295 45.97 47.51 37.28
N LEU A 296 45.87 46.17 37.18
CA LEU A 296 46.81 45.27 37.85
C LEU A 296 46.74 43.85 37.26
N SER A 297 47.92 43.34 36.91
CA SER A 297 48.25 41.97 36.55
C SER A 297 48.45 41.12 37.80
N SER A 298 48.16 39.81 37.74
CA SER A 298 49.11 38.73 38.11
C SER A 298 48.41 37.41 38.52
N ARG A 299 48.60 36.40 37.66
CA ARG A 299 49.24 35.08 37.94
C ARG A 299 48.65 34.15 39.01
N GLY A 300 48.20 32.98 38.53
CA GLY A 300 48.66 31.67 39.01
C GLY A 300 47.66 30.83 39.83
N GLY A 301 47.52 29.55 39.47
CA GLY A 301 47.08 28.50 40.41
C GLY A 301 46.25 27.37 39.82
N MET A 302 46.91 26.23 39.58
CA MET A 302 46.37 24.88 39.33
C MET A 302 45.14 24.49 40.18
N SER A 303 44.21 23.69 39.61
CA SER A 303 43.97 22.27 39.98
C SER A 303 42.62 21.73 39.43
N ASN A 304 42.69 20.59 38.72
CA ASN A 304 41.59 19.64 38.48
C ASN A 304 41.45 18.74 39.73
N PRO A 305 40.34 18.02 40.02
CA PRO A 305 39.92 16.86 39.19
C PRO A 305 38.41 16.49 39.14
N ASP A 306 38.06 15.81 38.04
CA ASP A 306 37.21 14.61 37.83
C ASP A 306 35.91 14.27 38.63
N CYS A 307 34.91 13.91 37.79
CA CYS A 307 33.97 12.75 37.86
C CYS A 307 32.72 12.77 38.77
N PRO A 308 31.69 11.91 38.54
CA PRO A 308 31.33 11.13 37.33
C PRO A 308 29.83 11.16 36.94
N VAL A 309 29.55 10.53 35.80
CA VAL A 309 28.25 10.14 35.25
C VAL A 309 27.68 8.93 36.01
N GLY A 310 26.36 8.92 36.21
CA GLY A 310 25.53 7.76 36.52
C GLY A 310 24.40 7.66 35.50
#